data_AF-A0A7S2B1Q8-F1
#
_entry.id   AF-A0A7S2B1Q8-F1
#
_cell.length_a   1.000
_cell.length_b   1.000
_cell.length_c   1.000
_cell.angle_alpha   90.00
_cell.angle_beta   90.00
_cell.angle_gamma   90.00
#
_symmetry.space_group_name_H-M   'P 1'
#
loop_
_entity.id
_entity.type
_entity.pdbx_description
1 polymer ?
#
loop_
_entity_poly.entity_id
_entity_poly.type
_entity_poly.pdbx_seq_one_letter_code
_entity_poly.pdbx_strand_id
1 'polypeptide(L)'
;HDRSGTIEMSELLPVVFSNAKPEQHRLMHRLILSENSKRVRREIDNVTRADVVSLFGLYSDAKGQMPISKLDQSLSSLGFNQQSLELATLEMENQGLAKIDMETFIELCNKFIDVDP
;
A
#
# COMPACT_ATOMS: atom_id res chain seq x y z
N HIS A 1 -46.77 0.03 -20.79
CA HIS A 1 -45.36 -0.21 -21.15
C HIS A 1 -44.53 0.31 -19.99
N ASP A 2 -44.26 -0.56 -19.02
CA ASP A 2 -43.45 -0.23 -17.85
C ASP A 2 -41.98 -0.21 -18.27
N ARG A 3 -41.36 0.98 -18.33
CA ARG A 3 -39.91 1.15 -18.56
C ARG A 3 -39.22 1.38 -17.23
N SER A 4 -39.23 0.37 -16.37
CA SER A 4 -38.32 0.32 -15.22
C SER A 4 -36.93 -0.06 -15.75
N GLY A 5 -36.21 0.90 -16.32
CA GLY A 5 -34.81 0.70 -16.70
C GLY A 5 -33.95 0.58 -15.45
N THR A 6 -33.33 -0.58 -15.25
CA THR A 6 -32.26 -0.74 -14.26
C THR A 6 -31.07 0.07 -14.76
N ILE A 7 -30.84 1.25 -14.19
CA ILE A 7 -29.67 2.07 -14.51
C ILE A 7 -28.49 1.47 -13.76
N GLU A 8 -27.40 1.18 -14.47
CA GLU A 8 -26.20 0.67 -13.83
C GLU A 8 -25.54 1.77 -12.96
N MET A 9 -24.99 1.38 -11.81
CA MET A 9 -24.35 2.31 -10.89
C MET A 9 -23.15 3.05 -11.53
N SER A 10 -22.51 2.43 -12.53
CA SER A 10 -21.46 2.99 -13.38
C SER A 10 -21.93 4.22 -14.18
N GLU A 11 -23.20 4.26 -14.57
CA GLU A 11 -23.81 5.37 -15.32
C GLU A 11 -24.26 6.52 -14.40
N LEU A 12 -24.59 6.20 -13.14
CA LEU A 12 -25.03 7.17 -12.13
C LEU A 12 -23.86 7.88 -11.43
N LEU A 13 -22.73 7.19 -11.24
CA LEU A 13 -21.56 7.73 -10.52
C LEU A 13 -21.09 9.08 -11.08
N PRO A 14 -20.88 9.27 -12.39
CA PRO A 14 -20.46 10.56 -12.95
C PRO A 14 -21.49 11.68 -12.72
N VAL A 15 -22.78 11.35 -12.80
CA VAL A 15 -23.89 12.31 -12.64
C VAL A 15 -24.03 12.74 -11.17
N VAL A 16 -23.90 11.81 -10.23
CA VAL A 16 -23.93 12.07 -8.79
C VAL A 16 -22.71 12.89 -8.37
N PHE A 17 -21.53 12.56 -8.90
CA PHE A 17 -20.30 13.34 -8.64
C PHE A 17 -20.36 14.75 -9.22
N SER A 18 -21.02 14.97 -10.35
CA SER A 18 -21.06 16.29 -10.99
C SER A 18 -22.03 17.26 -10.31
N ASN A 19 -23.06 16.73 -9.62
CA ASN A 19 -24.10 17.51 -8.94
C ASN A 19 -23.93 17.58 -7.42
N ALA A 20 -22.88 16.95 -6.88
CA ALA A 20 -22.65 16.95 -5.45
C ALA A 20 -22.12 18.32 -4.97
N LYS A 21 -22.47 18.68 -3.74
CA LYS A 21 -21.95 19.91 -3.11
C LYS A 21 -20.46 19.73 -2.77
N PRO A 22 -19.68 20.81 -2.64
CA PRO A 22 -18.24 20.71 -2.30
C PRO A 22 -17.94 19.85 -1.05
N GLU A 23 -18.80 19.89 -0.04
CA GLU A 23 -18.66 19.06 1.17
C GLU A 23 -18.92 17.57 0.91
N GLN A 24 -19.87 17.27 0.01
CA GLN A 24 -20.16 15.92 -0.44
C GLN A 24 -19.03 15.37 -1.31
N HIS A 25 -18.40 16.20 -2.15
CA HIS A 25 -17.19 15.81 -2.90
C HIS A 25 -16.06 15.42 -1.95
N ARG A 26 -15.84 16.20 -0.89
CA ARG A 26 -14.83 15.87 0.14
C ARG A 26 -15.16 14.56 0.86
N LEU A 27 -16.44 14.28 1.13
CA LEU A 27 -16.86 13.02 1.74
C LEU A 27 -16.67 11.83 0.78
N MET A 28 -17.11 11.98 -0.47
CA MET A 28 -16.96 10.95 -1.50
C MET A 28 -15.50 10.64 -1.83
N HIS A 29 -14.65 11.68 -1.91
CA HIS A 29 -13.20 11.51 -2.07
C HIS A 29 -12.59 10.75 -0.89
N ARG A 30 -12.97 11.09 0.36
CA ARG A 30 -12.53 10.35 1.55
C ARG A 30 -12.99 8.89 1.55
N LEU A 31 -14.22 8.62 1.10
CA LEU A 31 -14.73 7.26 0.98
C LEU A 31 -13.99 6.46 -0.09
N ILE A 32 -13.71 7.04 -1.25
CA ILE A 32 -12.91 6.39 -2.31
C ILE A 32 -11.50 6.08 -1.82
N LEU A 33 -10.84 7.05 -1.17
CA LEU A 33 -9.51 6.82 -0.59
C LEU A 33 -9.57 5.69 0.46
N SER A 34 -10.58 5.68 1.33
CA SER A 34 -10.75 4.63 2.34
C SER A 34 -10.98 3.26 1.72
N GLU A 35 -11.84 3.13 0.71
CA GLU A 35 -12.09 1.86 0.02
C GLU A 35 -10.88 1.39 -0.78
N ASN A 36 -10.14 2.30 -1.41
CA ASN A 36 -8.87 1.98 -2.06
C ASN A 36 -7.83 1.49 -1.05
N SER A 37 -7.70 2.15 0.10
CA SER A 37 -6.79 1.67 1.17
C SER A 37 -7.19 0.30 1.71
N LYS A 38 -8.50 0.02 1.86
CA LYS A 38 -8.98 -1.32 2.25
C LYS A 38 -8.71 -2.36 1.18
N ARG A 39 -8.89 -2.01 -0.11
CA ARG A 39 -8.58 -2.90 -1.22
C ARG A 39 -7.09 -3.21 -1.29
N VAL A 40 -6.24 -2.20 -1.16
CA VAL A 40 -4.79 -2.38 -1.06
C VAL A 40 -4.47 -3.30 0.11
N ARG A 41 -5.03 -3.08 1.32
CA ARG A 41 -4.85 -4.02 2.45
C ARG A 41 -5.26 -5.46 2.12
N ARG A 42 -6.41 -5.67 1.46
CA ARG A 42 -6.82 -7.02 1.01
C ARG A 42 -5.89 -7.62 -0.04
N GLU A 43 -5.27 -6.79 -0.88
CA GLU A 43 -4.26 -7.23 -1.85
C GLU A 43 -2.93 -7.55 -1.15
N ILE A 44 -2.57 -6.83 -0.08
CA ILE A 44 -1.45 -7.16 0.83
C ILE A 44 -1.69 -8.49 1.53
N ASP A 45 -2.91 -8.77 1.98
CA ASP A 45 -3.26 -10.07 2.59
C ASP A 45 -3.04 -11.26 1.63
N ASN A 46 -2.97 -10.99 0.31
CA ASN A 46 -2.66 -11.97 -0.73
C ASN A 46 -1.21 -11.94 -1.20
N VAL A 47 -0.36 -11.05 -0.66
CA VAL A 47 1.07 -10.99 -0.99
C VAL A 47 1.70 -12.31 -0.55
N THR A 48 2.20 -13.06 -1.52
CA THR A 48 2.90 -14.30 -1.23
C THR A 48 4.34 -14.02 -0.84
N ARG A 49 4.99 -14.96 -0.15
CA ARG A 49 6.42 -14.88 0.13
C ARG A 49 7.24 -14.69 -1.16
N ALA A 50 6.80 -15.27 -2.28
CA ALA A 50 7.45 -15.12 -3.59
C ALA A 50 7.38 -13.67 -4.13
N ASP A 51 6.31 -12.94 -3.83
CA ASP A 51 6.17 -11.53 -4.20
C ASP A 51 7.12 -10.65 -3.38
N VAL A 52 7.26 -10.93 -2.07
CA VAL A 52 8.25 -10.26 -1.20
C VAL A 52 9.68 -10.52 -1.67
N VAL A 53 10.01 -11.77 -2.03
CA VAL A 53 11.31 -12.13 -2.61
C VAL A 53 11.58 -11.37 -3.91
N SER A 54 10.58 -11.31 -4.79
CA SER A 54 10.69 -10.64 -6.09
C SER A 54 10.88 -9.13 -5.92
N LEU A 55 10.14 -8.51 -5.00
CA LEU A 55 10.29 -7.11 -4.62
C LEU A 55 11.68 -6.81 -4.06
N PHE A 56 12.18 -7.63 -3.14
CA PHE A 56 13.55 -7.51 -2.64
C PHE A 56 14.58 -7.57 -3.78
N GLY A 57 14.39 -8.51 -4.71
CA GLY A 57 15.26 -8.67 -5.88
C GLY A 57 15.31 -7.43 -6.80
N LEU A 58 14.21 -6.69 -6.94
CA LEU A 58 14.16 -5.48 -7.77
C LEU A 58 15.00 -4.32 -7.23
N TYR A 59 15.17 -4.25 -5.91
CA TYR A 59 15.87 -3.16 -5.23
C TYR A 59 17.25 -3.55 -4.68
N SER A 60 17.61 -4.83 -4.81
CA SER A 60 18.90 -5.36 -4.39
C SER A 60 20.00 -5.09 -5.42
N ASP A 61 21.22 -4.94 -4.91
CA ASP A 61 22.41 -4.90 -5.75
C ASP A 61 22.85 -6.30 -6.20
N ALA A 62 23.89 -6.36 -7.04
CA ALA A 62 24.44 -7.62 -7.55
C ALA A 62 25.01 -8.55 -6.46
N LYS A 63 25.12 -8.08 -5.21
CA LYS A 63 25.54 -8.87 -4.05
C LYS A 63 24.35 -9.39 -3.23
N GLY A 64 23.11 -9.15 -3.68
CA GLY A 64 21.90 -9.58 -3.00
C GLY A 64 21.58 -8.74 -1.75
N GLN A 65 22.03 -7.48 -1.72
CA GLN A 65 21.77 -6.56 -0.62
C GLN A 65 21.02 -5.33 -1.10
N MET A 66 19.99 -4.92 -0.36
CA MET A 66 19.19 -3.75 -0.68
C MET A 66 19.68 -2.52 0.11
N PRO A 67 19.98 -1.38 -0.54
CA PRO A 67 20.27 -0.13 0.16
C PRO A 67 19.06 0.35 0.97
N ILE A 68 19.27 0.86 2.17
CA ILE A 68 18.16 1.36 3.03
C ILE A 68 17.44 2.55 2.40
N SER A 69 18.14 3.35 1.57
CA SER A 69 17.51 4.41 0.77
C SER A 69 16.44 3.91 -0.22
N LYS A 70 16.36 2.60 -0.46
CA LYS A 70 15.34 1.93 -1.26
C LYS A 70 14.27 1.21 -0.44
N LEU A 71 14.43 1.17 0.89
CA LEU A 71 13.53 0.47 1.80
C LEU A 71 12.12 1.05 1.75
N ASP A 72 11.99 2.38 1.82
CA ASP A 72 10.72 3.10 1.72
C ASP A 72 9.96 2.76 0.43
N GLN A 73 10.66 2.74 -0.71
CA GLN A 73 10.08 2.38 -2.01
C GLN A 73 9.61 0.90 -2.06
N SER A 74 10.41 0.00 -1.50
CA SER A 74 10.08 -1.43 -1.47
C SER A 74 8.88 -1.74 -0.57
N LEU A 75 8.81 -1.12 0.61
CA LEU A 75 7.74 -1.33 1.57
C LEU A 75 6.47 -0.55 1.17
N SER A 76 6.58 0.63 0.58
CA SER A 76 5.41 1.34 0.03
C SER A 76 4.71 0.52 -1.06
N SER A 77 5.48 -0.22 -1.87
CA SER A 77 4.94 -1.14 -2.88
C SER A 77 4.21 -2.34 -2.27
N LEU A 78 4.55 -2.71 -1.04
CA LEU A 78 3.84 -3.69 -0.22
C LEU A 78 2.70 -3.06 0.60
N GLY A 79 2.36 -1.79 0.35
CA GLY A 79 1.21 -1.11 0.93
C GLY A 79 1.30 -0.81 2.43
N PHE A 80 2.51 -0.80 2.99
CA PHE A 80 2.75 -0.35 4.36
C PHE A 80 2.38 1.14 4.51
N ASN A 81 1.88 1.49 5.70
CA ASN A 81 1.53 2.88 6.01
C ASN A 81 2.80 3.72 6.26
N GLN A 82 2.70 5.03 6.08
CA GLN A 82 3.83 5.96 6.18
C GLN A 82 4.58 5.90 7.53
N GLN A 83 3.87 5.65 8.63
CA GLN A 83 4.49 5.56 9.96
C GLN A 83 5.35 4.30 10.09
N SER A 84 4.86 3.15 9.60
CA SER A 84 5.63 1.90 9.58
C SER A 84 6.88 2.04 8.69
N LEU A 85 6.78 2.77 7.58
CA LEU A 85 7.90 3.07 6.68
C LEU A 85 8.99 3.91 7.37
N GLU A 86 8.58 4.97 8.06
CA GLU A 86 9.49 5.84 8.82
C GLU A 86 10.17 5.08 9.96
N LEU A 87 9.40 4.28 10.72
CA LEU A 87 9.94 3.46 11.81
C LEU A 87 10.94 2.41 11.30
N ALA A 88 10.62 1.71 10.21
CA ALA A 88 11.52 0.72 9.61
C ALA A 88 12.84 1.35 9.15
N THR A 89 12.76 2.49 8.48
CA THR A 89 13.95 3.21 7.99
C THR A 89 14.81 3.69 9.14
N LEU A 90 14.20 4.30 10.16
CA LEU A 90 14.90 4.86 11.32
C LEU A 90 15.52 3.76 12.21
N GLU A 91 14.87 2.59 12.31
CA GLU A 91 15.44 1.42 12.98
C GLU A 91 16.70 0.92 12.26
N MET A 92 16.66 0.82 10.92
CA MET A 92 17.81 0.39 10.13
C MET A 92 18.97 1.40 10.18
N GLU A 93 18.66 2.69 10.15
CA GLU A 93 19.65 3.76 10.31
C GLU A 93 20.30 3.75 11.70
N ASN A 94 19.51 3.52 12.76
CA ASN A 94 20.02 3.40 14.14
C ASN A 94 20.92 2.17 14.33
N GLN A 95 20.71 1.11 13.57
CA GLN A 95 21.60 -0.06 13.57
C GLN A 95 22.91 0.21 12.80
N GLY A 96 23.06 1.39 12.19
CA GLY A 96 24.24 1.78 11.41
C GLY A 96 24.38 0.97 10.10
N LEU A 97 23.29 0.33 9.67
CA LEU A 97 23.28 -0.41 8.41
C LEU A 97 23.18 0.61 7.26
N ALA A 98 23.89 0.33 6.17
CA ALA A 98 23.73 1.05 4.90
C ALA A 98 22.93 0.21 3.88
N LYS A 99 22.89 -1.09 4.11
CA LYS A 99 22.22 -2.10 3.28
C LYS A 99 21.72 -3.22 4.17
N ILE A 100 20.67 -3.90 3.71
CA ILE A 100 20.07 -5.04 4.37
C ILE A 100 20.06 -6.25 3.43
N ASP A 101 20.17 -7.44 4.01
CA ASP A 101 19.96 -8.68 3.29
C ASP A 101 18.47 -9.06 3.26
N MET A 102 18.18 -10.14 2.55
CA MET A 102 16.82 -10.62 2.33
C MET A 102 16.15 -11.10 3.63
N GLU A 103 16.92 -11.70 4.54
CA GLU A 103 16.40 -12.22 5.79
C GLU A 103 15.97 -11.06 6.70
N THR A 104 16.82 -10.05 6.83
CA THR A 104 16.52 -8.80 7.54
C THR A 104 15.30 -8.08 6.93
N PHE A 105 15.20 -8.06 5.60
CA PHE A 105 14.04 -7.46 4.92
C PHE A 105 12.73 -8.21 5.20
N ILE A 106 12.75 -9.55 5.22
CA ILE A 106 11.58 -10.37 5.56
C ILE A 106 11.19 -10.15 7.02
N GLU A 107 12.17 -10.08 7.93
CA GLU A 107 11.91 -9.79 9.35
C GLU A 107 11.25 -8.42 9.55
N LEU A 108 11.74 -7.38 8.86
CA LEU A 108 11.11 -6.07 8.83
C LEU A 108 9.67 -6.16 8.31
N CYS A 109 9.46 -6.84 7.19
CA CYS A 109 8.12 -7.00 6.63
C CYS A 109 7.20 -7.66 7.66
N ASN A 110 7.58 -8.79 8.26
CA ASN A 110 6.77 -9.48 9.26
C ASN A 110 6.51 -8.61 10.49
N LYS A 111 7.52 -7.88 10.98
CA LYS A 111 7.42 -7.01 12.16
C LYS A 111 6.43 -5.88 11.96
N PHE A 112 6.34 -5.32 10.75
CA PHE A 112 5.46 -4.21 10.43
C PHE A 112 4.13 -4.62 9.79
N ILE A 113 4.00 -5.86 9.29
CA ILE A 113 2.74 -6.48 8.82
C ILE A 113 1.81 -6.74 10.00
N ASP A 114 2.37 -7.15 11.15
CA ASP A 114 1.62 -7.41 12.39
C ASP A 114 1.26 -6.14 13.20
N VAL A 115 1.54 -4.94 12.67
CA VAL A 115 1.17 -3.68 13.36
C VAL A 115 -0.17 -3.16 12.83
N ASP A 116 -1.25 -3.83 13.22
CA ASP A 116 -2.44 -3.16 13.76
C ASP A 116 -3.37 -4.20 14.46
N PRO A 117 -3.89 -3.93 15.67
CA PRO A 117 -5.07 -4.61 16.20
C PRO A 117 -6.36 -4.31 15.41
#